data_AF-A0A8J5HYA6-F1
#
_entry.id   AF-A0A8J5HYA6-F1
#
_cell.length_a   1.000
_cell.length_b   1.000
_cell.length_c   1.000
_cell.angle_alpha   90.00
_cell.angle_beta   90.00
_cell.angle_gamma   90.00
#
_symmetry.space_group_name_H-M   'P 1'
#
loop_
_entity.id
_entity.type
_entity.pdbx_description
1 polymer ?
#
loop_
_entity_poly.entity_id
_entity_poly.type
_entity_poly.pdbx_seq_one_letter_code
_entity_poly.pdbx_strand_id
1 'polypeptide(L)'
;MPAPLPLRSRTETEIGERRMESQGETPKGRRIMVTFDIDGTLIRSTGSSSNHLHRQAFAHAFLQVFGLQDATIDVVQVARERLPEMKLKMIEYAKEHTGEVGEGLEVLPGVTSLLDNLSSNNVTIGLVKCLS
;
A
#
# COMPACT_ATOMS: atom_id res chain seq x y z
N MET A 1 -86.59 -0.46 14.53
CA MET A 1 -85.62 -0.24 15.62
C MET A 1 -85.32 -1.58 16.28
N PRO A 2 -84.16 -2.20 16.04
CA PRO A 2 -83.61 -3.27 16.87
C PRO A 2 -82.55 -2.72 17.85
N ALA A 3 -82.49 -3.33 19.03
CA ALA A 3 -81.75 -2.89 20.22
C ALA A 3 -80.21 -2.89 20.08
N PRO A 4 -79.47 -2.07 20.86
CA PRO A 4 -78.02 -2.12 20.90
C PRO A 4 -77.54 -3.32 21.73
N LEU A 5 -76.60 -4.09 21.17
CA LEU A 5 -75.89 -5.17 21.87
C LEU A 5 -74.63 -4.62 22.58
N PRO A 6 -74.20 -5.25 23.69
CA PRO A 6 -73.43 -4.59 24.74
C PRO A 6 -71.93 -4.46 24.44
N LEU A 7 -71.32 -3.37 24.92
CA LEU A 7 -69.87 -3.25 25.07
C LEU A 7 -69.37 -4.31 26.05
N ARG A 8 -68.65 -5.32 25.56
CA ARG A 8 -67.84 -6.22 26.40
C ARG A 8 -66.44 -5.65 26.54
N SER A 9 -66.06 -5.37 27.78
CA SER A 9 -64.72 -5.03 28.23
C SER A 9 -63.97 -6.27 28.74
N ARG A 10 -62.63 -6.20 28.66
CA ARG A 10 -61.59 -7.13 29.14
C ARG A 10 -61.40 -8.39 28.28
N THR A 11 -60.19 -8.91 28.05
CA THR A 11 -58.99 -9.05 28.91
C THR A 11 -57.69 -9.08 28.10
N GLU A 12 -56.60 -8.61 28.70
CA GLU A 12 -55.22 -8.80 28.27
C GLU A 12 -54.84 -10.29 28.28
N THR A 13 -54.75 -10.95 27.13
CA THR A 13 -53.78 -12.04 26.86
C THR A 13 -53.86 -12.41 25.38
N GLU A 14 -52.88 -11.96 24.60
CA GLU A 14 -52.42 -12.64 23.37
C GLU A 14 -51.12 -11.96 22.96
N ILE A 15 -50.05 -12.32 23.69
CA ILE A 15 -48.68 -12.08 23.28
C ILE A 15 -48.44 -13.01 22.10
N GLY A 16 -48.71 -12.51 20.90
CA GLY A 16 -48.31 -13.16 19.66
C GLY A 16 -46.79 -13.07 19.55
N GLU A 17 -46.11 -14.18 19.85
CA GLU A 17 -44.71 -14.42 19.51
C GLU A 17 -44.52 -14.32 17.99
N ARG A 18 -44.32 -13.10 17.48
CA ARG A 18 -43.60 -12.93 16.21
C ARG A 18 -42.12 -13.00 16.54
N ARG A 19 -41.56 -14.21 16.47
CA ARG A 19 -40.13 -14.38 16.19
C ARG A 19 -39.84 -13.66 14.88
N MET A 20 -39.38 -12.42 14.95
CA MET A 20 -38.54 -11.86 13.91
C MET A 20 -37.22 -12.60 14.00
N GLU A 21 -37.06 -13.62 13.16
CA GLU A 21 -35.73 -13.99 12.70
C GLU A 21 -35.21 -12.83 11.84
N SER A 22 -34.67 -11.80 12.52
CA SER A 22 -33.80 -10.86 11.85
C SER A 22 -32.54 -11.64 11.48
N GLN A 23 -32.48 -12.11 10.24
CA GLN A 23 -31.22 -12.43 9.60
C GLN A 23 -30.36 -11.17 9.72
N GLY A 24 -29.46 -11.18 10.70
CA GLY A 24 -28.47 -10.14 10.90
C GLY A 24 -27.45 -10.27 9.79
N GLU A 25 -27.77 -9.73 8.61
CA GLU A 25 -26.71 -9.22 7.75
C GLU A 25 -26.02 -8.12 8.53
N THR A 26 -24.88 -8.45 9.11
CA THR A 26 -23.94 -7.44 9.60
C THR A 26 -23.69 -6.50 8.42
N PRO A 27 -23.88 -5.17 8.59
CA PRO A 27 -23.65 -4.24 7.50
C PRO A 27 -22.20 -4.44 7.08
N LYS A 28 -22.00 -4.82 5.82
CA LYS A 28 -20.68 -5.11 5.24
C LYS A 28 -19.84 -3.85 5.40
N GLY A 29 -19.05 -3.82 6.48
CA GLY A 29 -18.38 -2.60 6.95
C GLY A 29 -17.55 -2.01 5.82
N ARG A 30 -17.63 -0.69 5.64
CA ARG A 30 -16.88 0.01 4.58
C ARG A 30 -15.39 -0.25 4.79
N ARG A 31 -14.79 -1.08 3.94
CA ARG A 31 -13.36 -1.35 3.98
C ARG A 31 -12.61 -0.11 3.53
N ILE A 32 -11.72 0.39 4.37
CA ILE A 32 -10.90 1.57 4.08
C ILE A 32 -9.60 1.09 3.43
N MET A 33 -9.17 1.79 2.38
CA MET A 33 -7.86 1.62 1.76
C MET A 33 -7.03 2.88 2.01
N VAL A 34 -5.80 2.68 2.48
CA VAL A 34 -4.82 3.76 2.69
C VAL A 34 -3.62 3.47 1.82
N THR A 35 -3.22 4.44 1.00
CA THR A 35 -2.04 4.35 0.13
C THR A 35 -0.94 5.26 0.63
N PHE A 36 0.29 4.74 0.67
CA PHE A 36 1.47 5.51 1.02
C PHE A 36 2.40 5.64 -0.17
N ASP A 37 2.97 6.83 -0.35
CA ASP A 37 4.24 6.98 -1.07
C ASP A 37 5.38 6.39 -0.23
N ILE A 38 6.53 6.13 -0.86
CA ILE A 38 7.66 5.46 -0.22
C ILE A 38 8.69 6.50 0.22
N ASP A 39 9.26 7.25 -0.73
CA ASP A 39 10.39 8.14 -0.47
C ASP A 39 9.92 9.44 0.16
N GLY A 40 10.52 9.82 1.29
CA GLY A 40 10.11 11.00 2.06
C GLY A 40 8.81 10.82 2.84
N THR A 41 8.13 9.67 2.69
CA THR A 41 6.87 9.34 3.39
C THR A 41 7.04 8.18 4.37
N LEU A 42 7.54 7.02 3.91
CA LEU A 42 7.81 5.86 4.77
C LEU A 42 9.29 5.76 5.13
N ILE A 43 10.16 6.05 4.16
CA ILE A 43 11.60 5.96 4.29
C ILE A 43 12.27 7.23 3.79
N ARG A 44 13.50 7.47 4.24
CA ARG A 44 14.38 8.49 3.68
C ARG A 44 15.75 7.89 3.37
N SER A 45 16.40 8.45 2.35
CA SER A 45 17.83 8.24 2.15
C SER A 45 18.63 9.05 3.17
N THR A 46 19.60 8.42 3.83
CA THR A 46 20.53 9.07 4.77
C THR A 46 21.98 8.73 4.46
N GLY A 47 22.88 9.62 4.87
CA GLY A 47 24.33 9.42 4.76
C GLY A 47 24.91 9.53 3.35
N SER A 48 26.23 9.32 3.28
CA SER A 48 27.01 9.32 2.03
C SER A 48 26.67 8.15 1.11
N SER A 49 26.12 7.08 1.66
CA SER A 49 25.68 5.86 0.96
C SER A 49 24.23 5.92 0.43
N SER A 50 23.55 7.08 0.52
CA SER A 50 22.22 7.25 -0.08
C SER A 50 22.20 6.81 -1.55
N ASN A 51 21.24 5.97 -1.95
CA ASN A 51 21.14 5.45 -3.32
C ASN A 51 22.43 4.77 -3.84
N HIS A 52 23.31 4.23 -2.98
CA HIS A 52 24.60 3.68 -3.40
C HIS A 52 24.44 2.55 -4.42
N LEU A 53 23.62 1.55 -4.08
CA LEU A 53 23.33 0.42 -4.96
C LEU A 53 22.72 0.87 -6.30
N HIS A 54 21.84 1.87 -6.27
CA HIS A 54 21.24 2.42 -7.50
C HIS A 54 22.30 3.08 -8.40
N ARG A 55 23.22 3.86 -7.81
CA ARG A 55 24.32 4.52 -8.53
C ARG A 55 25.30 3.51 -9.11
N GLN A 56 25.68 2.48 -8.35
CA GLN A 56 26.53 1.41 -8.83
C GLN A 56 25.87 0.59 -9.95
N ALA A 57 24.60 0.19 -9.77
CA ALA A 57 23.84 -0.56 -10.76
C ALA A 57 23.71 0.24 -12.08
N PHE A 58 23.48 1.55 -11.98
CA PHE A 58 23.45 2.44 -13.14
C PHE A 58 24.80 2.47 -13.86
N ALA A 59 25.90 2.72 -13.13
CA ALA A 59 27.26 2.75 -13.71
C ALA A 59 27.62 1.40 -14.36
N HIS A 60 27.33 0.28 -13.70
CA HIS A 60 27.54 -1.06 -14.24
C HIS A 60 26.75 -1.29 -15.52
N ALA A 61 25.45 -1.01 -15.50
CA ALA A 61 24.60 -1.18 -16.66
C ALA A 61 25.05 -0.28 -17.82
N PHE A 62 25.51 0.93 -17.53
CA PHE A 62 25.96 1.86 -18.55
C PHE A 62 27.26 1.40 -19.20
N LEU A 63 28.19 0.86 -18.41
CA LEU A 63 29.39 0.20 -18.92
C LEU A 63 29.05 -1.01 -19.79
N GLN A 64 28.13 -1.87 -19.35
CA GLN A 64 27.75 -3.08 -20.09
C GLN A 64 27.05 -2.78 -21.41
N VAL A 65 26.18 -1.76 -21.43
CA VAL A 65 25.36 -1.43 -22.59
C VAL A 65 26.13 -0.52 -23.55
N PHE A 66 26.82 0.50 -23.06
CA PHE A 66 27.45 1.54 -23.89
C PHE A 66 28.98 1.52 -23.91
N GLY A 67 29.64 0.70 -23.08
CA GLY A 67 31.09 0.64 -22.99
C GLY A 67 31.75 1.87 -22.33
N LEU A 68 30.98 2.66 -21.58
CA LEU A 68 31.44 3.91 -20.95
C LEU A 68 31.64 3.72 -19.45
N GLN A 69 32.83 4.07 -18.95
CA GLN A 69 33.25 3.78 -17.56
C GLN A 69 32.81 4.83 -16.53
N ASP A 70 32.45 6.06 -16.95
CA ASP A 70 32.15 7.19 -16.05
C ASP A 70 30.86 7.95 -16.44
N ALA A 71 29.77 7.23 -16.67
CA ALA A 71 28.51 7.87 -17.04
C ALA A 71 27.75 8.41 -15.82
N THR A 72 27.38 9.69 -15.86
CA THR A 72 26.47 10.30 -14.88
C THR A 72 25.01 10.13 -15.32
N ILE A 73 24.09 10.33 -14.37
CA ILE A 73 22.64 10.23 -14.63
C ILE A 73 22.14 11.25 -15.67
N ASP A 74 22.94 12.26 -16.00
CA ASP A 74 22.60 13.29 -16.99
C ASP A 74 22.66 12.79 -18.45
N VAL A 75 23.22 11.59 -18.70
CA VAL A 75 23.34 11.00 -20.05
C VAL A 75 22.04 10.30 -20.50
N VAL A 76 20.97 10.34 -19.68
CA VAL A 76 19.69 9.65 -19.90
C VAL A 76 19.02 10.00 -21.24
N GLN A 77 19.32 11.17 -21.82
CA GLN A 77 18.74 11.58 -23.09
C GLN A 77 19.18 10.69 -24.28
N VAL A 78 20.39 10.13 -24.22
CA VAL A 78 20.90 9.16 -25.23
C VAL A 78 20.45 7.74 -24.92
N ALA A 79 20.17 7.42 -23.65
CA ALA A 79 19.86 6.06 -23.23
C ALA A 79 18.44 5.59 -23.58
N ARG A 80 17.52 6.48 -24.02
CA ARG A 80 16.09 6.16 -24.17
C ARG A 80 15.80 4.91 -24.98
N GLU A 81 16.53 4.69 -26.07
CA GLU A 81 16.33 3.53 -26.96
C GLU A 81 16.79 2.21 -26.33
N ARG A 82 17.81 2.25 -25.46
CA ARG A 82 18.37 1.08 -24.79
C ARG A 82 18.02 1.02 -23.30
N LEU A 83 17.06 1.83 -22.84
CA LEU A 83 16.53 1.80 -21.48
C LEU A 83 16.07 0.41 -21.05
N PRO A 84 15.41 -0.42 -21.90
CA PRO A 84 15.05 -1.77 -21.51
C PRO A 84 16.28 -2.63 -21.16
N GLU A 85 17.34 -2.57 -21.97
CA GLU A 85 18.59 -3.31 -21.73
C GLU A 85 19.32 -2.80 -20.49
N MET A 86 19.36 -1.47 -20.32
CA MET A 86 19.89 -0.85 -19.10
C MET A 86 19.16 -1.33 -17.85
N LYS A 87 17.82 -1.32 -17.86
CA LYS A 87 17.03 -1.80 -16.72
C LYS A 87 17.33 -3.27 -16.40
N LEU A 88 17.46 -4.12 -17.42
CA LEU A 88 17.83 -5.53 -17.21
C LEU A 88 19.18 -5.65 -16.53
N LYS A 89 20.20 -4.93 -16.99
CA LYS A 89 21.54 -4.95 -16.37
C LYS A 89 21.57 -4.37 -14.96
N MET A 90 20.78 -3.32 -14.69
CA MET A 90 20.62 -2.80 -13.33
C MET A 90 19.96 -3.83 -12.40
N ILE A 91 18.95 -4.57 -12.89
CA ILE A 91 18.27 -5.61 -12.12
C ILE A 91 19.19 -6.80 -11.85
N GLU A 92 19.97 -7.24 -12.84
CA GLU A 92 20.99 -8.29 -12.68
C GLU A 92 21.99 -7.90 -11.59
N TYR A 93 22.57 -6.69 -11.69
CA TYR A 93 23.50 -6.18 -10.70
C TYR A 93 22.88 -6.15 -9.29
N ALA A 94 21.67 -5.60 -9.14
CA ALA A 94 21.00 -5.52 -7.85
C ALA A 94 20.69 -6.90 -7.24
N LYS A 95 20.41 -7.92 -8.06
CA LYS A 95 20.20 -9.30 -7.60
C LYS A 95 21.48 -9.98 -7.12
N GLU A 96 22.62 -9.61 -7.69
CA GLU A 96 23.93 -10.13 -7.24
C GLU A 96 24.41 -9.43 -5.97
N HIS A 97 23.91 -8.23 -5.69
CA HIS A 97 24.31 -7.37 -4.56
C HIS A 97 23.16 -7.18 -3.55
N THR A 98 22.37 -8.23 -3.28
CA THR A 98 21.22 -8.14 -2.35
C THR A 98 21.61 -7.74 -0.93
N GLY A 99 22.85 -7.99 -0.52
CA GLY A 99 23.37 -7.61 0.80
C GLY A 99 23.46 -6.09 1.00
N GLU A 100 23.54 -5.32 -0.09
CA GLU A 100 23.63 -3.85 -0.07
C GLU A 100 22.24 -3.19 -0.23
N VAL A 101 21.18 -3.99 -0.36
CA VAL A 101 19.81 -3.48 -0.53
C VAL A 101 19.36 -2.80 0.75
N GLY A 102 18.99 -1.53 0.62
CA GLY A 102 18.52 -0.72 1.74
C GLY A 102 19.63 -0.05 2.54
N GLU A 103 20.91 -0.20 2.14
CA GLU A 103 21.98 0.62 2.70
C GLU A 103 21.71 2.10 2.49
N GLY A 104 21.89 2.89 3.55
CA GLY A 104 21.56 4.32 3.54
C GLY A 104 20.07 4.61 3.46
N LEU A 105 19.18 3.65 3.74
CA LEU A 105 17.74 3.88 3.93
C LEU A 105 17.38 3.78 5.42
N GLU A 106 16.61 4.76 5.88
CA GLU A 106 16.04 4.77 7.23
C GLU A 106 14.52 4.89 7.17
N VAL A 107 13.85 4.12 8.02
CA VAL A 107 12.41 4.28 8.27
C VAL A 107 12.19 5.59 9.02
N LEU A 108 11.22 6.39 8.56
CA LEU A 108 10.90 7.65 9.22
C LEU A 108 10.30 7.42 10.62
N PRO A 109 10.57 8.30 11.60
CA PRO A 109 10.05 8.15 12.96
C PRO A 109 8.52 7.98 12.99
N GLY A 110 8.05 6.97 13.71
CA GLY A 110 6.61 6.69 13.87
C GLY A 110 5.97 5.86 12.76
N VAL A 111 6.67 5.61 11.64
CA VAL A 111 6.13 4.80 10.53
C VAL A 111 5.82 3.36 10.96
N THR A 112 6.73 2.71 11.70
CA THR A 112 6.47 1.34 12.19
C THR A 112 5.21 1.29 13.04
N SER A 113 5.08 2.18 14.03
CA SER A 113 3.90 2.26 14.89
C SER A 113 2.62 2.58 14.12
N LEU A 114 2.71 3.42 13.09
CA LEU A 114 1.57 3.71 12.21
C LEU A 114 1.12 2.47 11.44
N LEU A 115 2.04 1.74 10.81
CA LEU A 115 1.72 0.56 10.02
C LEU A 115 1.20 -0.59 10.89
N ASP A 116 1.75 -0.79 12.09
CA ASP A 116 1.26 -1.77 13.07
C ASP A 116 -0.17 -1.46 13.50
N ASN A 117 -0.48 -0.19 13.76
CA ASN A 117 -1.82 0.23 14.12
C ASN A 117 -2.81 0.07 12.95
N LEU A 118 -2.42 0.44 11.73
CA LEU A 118 -3.32 0.34 10.57
C LEU A 118 -3.61 -1.11 10.18
N SER A 119 -2.59 -1.97 10.20
CA SER A 119 -2.75 -3.40 9.89
C SER A 119 -3.72 -4.11 10.86
N SER A 120 -3.80 -3.64 12.11
CA SER A 120 -4.69 -4.19 13.13
C SER A 120 -6.16 -3.77 13.00
N ASN A 121 -6.50 -2.80 12.13
CA ASN A 121 -7.81 -2.13 12.11
C ASN A 121 -8.68 -2.42 10.86
N ASN A 122 -8.54 -3.60 10.22
CA ASN A 122 -9.29 -3.97 9.01
C ASN A 122 -9.17 -2.94 7.86
N VAL A 123 -7.99 -2.33 7.76
CA VAL A 123 -7.60 -1.40 6.69
C VAL A 123 -6.74 -2.15 5.67
N THR A 124 -6.96 -1.90 4.38
CA THR A 124 -6.05 -2.36 3.32
C THR A 124 -4.98 -1.30 3.07
N ILE A 125 -3.71 -1.70 3.15
CA ILE A 125 -2.58 -0.80 2.91
C ILE A 125 -2.05 -1.04 1.50
N GLY A 126 -1.87 0.02 0.73
CA GLY A 126 -1.25 0.01 -0.59
C GLY A 126 0.00 0.89 -0.64
N LEU A 127 0.95 0.54 -1.50
CA LEU A 127 2.11 1.39 -1.82
C LEU A 127 1.93 1.96 -3.21
N VAL A 128 2.09 3.27 -3.34
CA VAL A 128 1.97 3.99 -4.61
C VAL A 128 3.17 4.91 -4.74
N LYS A 129 4.07 4.59 -5.67
CA LYS A 129 5.22 5.44 -6.00
C LYS A 129 5.00 6.10 -7.35
N CYS A 130 5.02 7.42 -7.41
CA CYS A 130 5.02 8.13 -8.67
C CYS A 130 6.43 8.09 -9.28
N LEU A 131 6.54 7.72 -10.55
CA LEU A 131 7.76 7.86 -11.34
C LEU A 131 7.75 9.27 -11.93
N SER A 132 8.39 10.22 -11.24
CA SER A 132 8.67 11.57 -11.76
C SER A 132 9.91 11.58 -12.63
#